data_AF-A0A4Y9Y3W1-F1
#
_entry.id   AF-A0A4Y9Y3W1-F1
#
_cell.length_a   1.000
_cell.length_b   1.000
_cell.length_c   1.000
_cell.angle_alpha   90.00
_cell.angle_beta   90.00
_cell.angle_gamma   90.00
#
_symmetry.space_group_name_H-M   'P 1'
#
loop_
_entity.id
_entity.type
_entity.pdbx_description
1 polymer ?
#
loop_
_entity_poly.entity_id
_entity_poly.type
_entity_poly.pdbx_seq_one_letter_code
_entity_poly.pdbx_strand_id
1 'polypeptide(L)'
;MHSSKSTPAMSPETWKRKPTTLAAIFGITIPYRPPTSPLGAFIWRKRMLFETTIGLCLLETWEKILMIVILYSIAIFALTGLYKYAPQSAVYATQRATYYLLGQEPDPSAGGHVAEWAARNLTGEL
;
A
#
# COMPACT_ATOMS: atom_id res chain seq x y z
N MET A 1 26.90 20.90 -28.59
CA MET A 1 26.29 21.16 -27.26
C MET A 1 24.78 21.25 -27.43
N HIS A 2 24.03 20.18 -27.15
CA HIS A 2 22.57 20.20 -27.20
C HIS A 2 22.06 20.92 -25.96
N SER A 3 21.55 22.15 -26.12
CA SER A 3 20.89 22.89 -25.05
C SER A 3 19.60 22.16 -24.68
N SER A 4 19.63 21.38 -23.60
CA SER A 4 18.43 20.80 -22.99
C SER A 4 17.63 21.94 -22.37
N LYS A 5 16.75 22.56 -23.17
CA LYS A 5 15.79 23.56 -22.68
C LYS A 5 14.95 22.93 -21.58
N SER A 6 15.15 23.35 -20.34
CA SER A 6 14.26 22.99 -19.23
C SER A 6 12.89 23.56 -19.55
N THR A 7 11.97 22.69 -19.98
CA THR A 7 10.60 23.11 -20.26
C THR A 7 9.94 23.43 -18.93
N PRO A 8 9.42 24.66 -18.73
CA PRO A 8 8.77 25.01 -17.48
C PRO A 8 7.59 24.07 -17.21
N ALA A 9 7.41 23.70 -15.95
CA ALA A 9 6.41 22.71 -15.52
C ALA A 9 4.98 23.06 -15.98
N MET A 10 4.70 24.35 -16.23
CA MET A 10 3.42 24.89 -16.72
C MET A 10 3.50 25.50 -18.12
N SER A 11 4.26 24.91 -19.04
CA SER A 11 4.09 25.24 -20.47
C SER A 11 2.80 24.63 -21.04
N PRO A 12 2.02 25.33 -21.89
CA PRO A 12 0.84 24.76 -22.56
C PRO A 12 1.12 23.47 -23.34
N GLU A 13 2.36 23.30 -23.81
CA GLU A 13 2.82 22.10 -24.50
C GLU A 13 2.90 20.88 -23.56
N THR A 14 3.20 21.11 -22.28
CA THR A 14 3.26 20.06 -21.25
C THR A 14 1.88 19.44 -21.01
N TRP A 15 0.80 20.22 -21.16
CA TRP A 15 -0.59 19.79 -20.94
C TRP A 15 -1.12 18.89 -22.06
N LYS A 16 -0.58 19.03 -23.27
CA LYS A 16 -0.95 18.22 -24.43
C LYS A 16 -0.22 16.88 -24.47
N ARG A 17 0.86 16.71 -23.69
CA ARG A 17 1.70 15.52 -23.70
C ARG A 17 0.95 14.32 -23.13
N LYS A 18 0.92 13.21 -23.88
CA LYS A 18 0.48 11.91 -23.36
C LYS A 18 1.64 11.31 -22.55
N PRO A 19 1.51 11.10 -21.23
CA PRO A 19 2.58 10.54 -20.44
C PRO A 19 2.77 9.06 -20.77
N THR A 20 4.03 8.63 -20.75
CA THR A 20 4.36 7.20 -20.75
C THR A 20 3.81 6.56 -19.48
N THR A 21 3.34 5.30 -19.55
CA THR A 21 2.77 4.57 -18.41
C THR A 21 3.69 4.59 -17.18
N LEU A 22 5.00 4.38 -17.36
CA LEU A 22 5.97 4.41 -16.26
C LEU A 22 6.10 5.79 -15.62
N ALA A 23 6.12 6.85 -16.44
CA ALA A 23 6.18 8.22 -15.95
C ALA A 23 4.88 8.60 -15.21
N ALA A 24 3.73 8.09 -15.65
CA ALA A 24 2.45 8.31 -14.98
C ALA A 24 2.35 7.60 -13.62
N ILE A 25 2.98 6.43 -13.48
CA ILE A 25 2.90 5.62 -12.25
C ILE A 25 4.00 6.01 -11.25
N PHE A 26 5.24 6.17 -11.70
CA PHE A 26 6.41 6.37 -10.84
C PHE A 26 7.04 7.76 -10.94
N GLY A 27 6.58 8.61 -11.86
CA GLY A 27 7.10 9.97 -11.98
C GLY A 27 6.82 10.78 -10.72
N ILE A 28 7.75 11.64 -10.31
CA ILE A 28 7.62 12.48 -9.11
C ILE A 28 6.40 13.42 -9.22
N THR A 29 6.20 14.01 -10.40
CA THR A 29 5.04 14.84 -10.71
C THR A 29 3.94 13.98 -11.32
N ILE A 30 2.69 14.26 -10.95
CA ILE A 30 1.56 13.56 -11.54
C ILE A 30 1.20 14.25 -12.86
N PRO A 31 1.13 13.52 -13.99
CA PRO A 31 0.63 14.10 -15.22
C PRO A 31 -0.89 14.31 -15.12
N TYR A 32 -1.38 15.41 -15.69
CA TYR A 32 -2.81 15.75 -15.71
C TYR A 32 -3.68 14.81 -16.55
N ARG A 33 -3.07 14.06 -17.48
CA ARG A 33 -3.79 13.11 -18.35
C ARG A 33 -3.46 11.66 -17.98
N PRO A 34 -4.43 10.75 -18.10
CA PRO A 34 -4.17 9.32 -17.98
C PRO A 34 -3.27 8.82 -19.12
N PRO A 35 -2.44 7.79 -18.86
CA PRO A 35 -1.71 7.09 -19.93
C PRO A 35 -2.67 6.29 -20.83
N THR A 36 -2.23 5.97 -22.04
CA THR A 36 -3.06 5.27 -23.04
C THR A 36 -3.42 3.83 -22.64
N SER A 37 -2.62 3.20 -21.77
CA SER A 37 -2.87 1.82 -21.34
C SER A 37 -4.02 1.73 -20.32
N PRO A 38 -4.94 0.76 -20.43
CA PRO A 38 -6.10 0.68 -19.52
C PRO A 38 -5.68 0.37 -18.07
N LEU A 39 -4.72 -0.54 -17.88
CA LEU A 39 -4.16 -0.83 -16.56
C LEU A 39 -3.42 0.39 -15.99
N GLY A 40 -2.66 1.10 -16.83
CA GLY A 40 -1.98 2.33 -16.44
C GLY A 40 -2.96 3.43 -16.05
N ALA A 41 -4.09 3.55 -16.76
CA ALA A 41 -5.14 4.52 -16.44
C ALA A 41 -5.83 4.20 -15.12
N PHE A 42 -6.06 2.92 -14.82
CA PHE A 42 -6.60 2.51 -13.52
C PHE A 42 -5.65 2.85 -12.37
N ILE A 43 -4.37 2.49 -12.49
CA ILE A 43 -3.35 2.80 -11.47
C ILE A 43 -3.19 4.31 -11.31
N TRP A 44 -3.16 5.06 -12.41
CA TRP A 44 -3.10 6.52 -12.39
C TRP A 44 -4.28 7.15 -11.66
N ARG A 45 -5.51 6.64 -11.85
CA ARG A 45 -6.70 7.12 -11.10
C ARG A 45 -6.55 6.87 -9.60
N LYS A 46 -6.09 5.68 -9.19
CA LYS A 46 -5.87 5.37 -7.77
C LYS A 46 -4.80 6.24 -7.16
N ARG A 47 -3.70 6.47 -7.90
CA ARG A 47 -2.63 7.38 -7.50
C ARG A 47 -3.13 8.83 -7.36
N MET A 48 -3.88 9.35 -8.32
CA MET A 48 -4.48 10.68 -8.25
C MET A 48 -5.38 10.83 -7.03
N LEU A 49 -6.25 9.83 -6.76
CA LEU A 49 -7.11 9.83 -5.59
C LEU A 49 -6.27 9.88 -4.30
N PHE A 50 -5.28 9.00 -4.18
CA PHE A 50 -4.40 8.96 -3.02
C PHE A 50 -3.65 10.29 -2.78
N GLU A 51 -2.99 10.82 -3.82
CA GLU A 51 -2.21 12.05 -3.71
C GLU A 51 -3.08 13.28 -3.40
N THR A 52 -4.30 13.34 -3.94
CA THR A 52 -5.23 14.43 -3.62
C THR A 52 -5.82 14.30 -2.22
N THR A 53 -6.17 13.09 -1.76
CA THR A 53 -6.74 12.88 -0.42
C THR A 53 -5.76 13.17 0.70
N ILE A 54 -4.47 12.90 0.49
CA ILE A 54 -3.42 13.18 1.48
C ILE A 54 -2.92 14.63 1.36
N GLY A 55 -3.23 15.31 0.26
CA GLY A 55 -2.76 16.67 -0.03
C GLY A 55 -1.36 16.73 -0.64
N LEU A 56 -0.79 15.58 -1.06
CA LEU A 56 0.55 15.47 -1.66
C LEU A 56 0.73 16.26 -2.97
N CYS A 57 -0.36 16.65 -3.62
CA CYS A 57 -0.32 17.43 -4.86
C CYS A 57 0.06 18.90 -4.68
N LEU A 58 -0.03 19.44 -3.45
CA LEU A 58 0.25 20.84 -3.15
C LEU A 58 1.69 21.09 -2.67
N LEU A 59 2.39 20.04 -2.24
CA LEU A 59 3.71 20.16 -1.65
C LEU A 59 4.79 20.36 -2.72
N GLU A 60 5.85 21.05 -2.32
CA GLU A 60 7.05 21.12 -3.14
C GLU A 60 7.71 19.74 -3.29
N THR A 61 8.56 19.59 -4.31
CA THR A 61 9.15 18.29 -4.65
C THR A 61 9.94 17.69 -3.48
N TRP A 62 10.64 18.51 -2.68
CA TRP A 62 11.42 18.02 -1.53
C TRP A 62 10.52 17.66 -0.34
N GLU A 63 9.51 18.47 -0.02
CA GLU A 63 8.55 18.21 1.06
C GLU A 63 7.75 16.94 0.79
N LYS A 64 7.37 16.73 -0.47
CA LYS A 64 6.71 15.52 -0.94
C LYS A 64 7.56 14.27 -0.67
N ILE A 65 8.88 14.34 -0.93
CA ILE A 65 9.79 13.22 -0.65
C ILE A 65 9.82 12.93 0.86
N LEU A 66 9.93 13.95 1.72
CA LEU A 66 9.90 13.76 3.17
C LEU A 66 8.59 13.16 3.66
N MET A 67 7.45 13.65 3.16
CA MET A 67 6.13 13.11 3.50
C MET A 67 5.99 11.65 3.08
N ILE A 68 6.47 11.30 1.89
CA ILE A 68 6.47 9.91 1.42
C ILE A 68 7.30 9.03 2.37
N VAL A 69 8.49 9.46 2.78
CA VAL A 69 9.33 8.71 3.73
C VAL A 69 8.63 8.51 5.08
N ILE A 70 7.96 9.55 5.59
CA ILE A 70 7.23 9.48 6.86
C ILE A 70 6.02 8.53 6.74
N LEU A 71 5.25 8.61 5.67
CA LEU A 71 4.11 7.71 5.45
C LEU A 71 4.56 6.25 5.32
N TYR A 72 5.66 6.00 4.59
CA TYR A 72 6.21 4.65 4.48
C TYR A 72 6.78 4.15 5.81
N SER A 73 7.44 4.99 6.60
CA SER A 73 7.94 4.57 7.91
C SER A 73 6.80 4.18 8.84
N ILE A 74 5.74 5.00 8.92
CA ILE A 74 4.51 4.69 9.68
C ILE A 74 3.87 3.39 9.16
N ALA A 75 3.75 3.23 7.84
CA ALA A 75 3.17 2.02 7.25
C ALA A 75 4.00 0.77 7.57
N ILE A 76 5.33 0.85 7.51
CA ILE A 76 6.24 -0.26 7.87
C ILE A 76 6.09 -0.59 9.35
N PHE A 77 6.07 0.41 10.25
CA PHE A 77 5.84 0.18 11.68
C PHE A 77 4.45 -0.45 11.93
N ALA A 78 3.41 0.04 11.26
CA ALA A 78 2.06 -0.50 11.39
C ALA A 78 1.97 -1.95 10.87
N LEU A 79 2.54 -2.25 9.70
CA LEU A 79 2.58 -3.60 9.13
C LEU A 79 3.42 -4.55 9.98
N THR A 80 4.56 -4.09 10.49
CA THR A 80 5.41 -4.88 11.41
C THR A 80 4.67 -5.16 12.71
N GLY A 81 3.99 -4.16 13.26
CA GLY A 81 3.14 -4.30 14.44
C GLY A 81 2.01 -5.29 14.18
N LEU A 82 1.28 -5.14 13.07
CA LEU A 82 0.22 -6.06 12.70
C LEU A 82 0.75 -7.48 12.53
N TYR A 83 1.85 -7.68 11.82
CA TYR A 83 2.43 -9.00 11.60
C TYR A 83 2.86 -9.68 12.92
N LYS A 84 3.45 -8.92 13.85
CA LYS A 84 3.89 -9.46 15.15
C LYS A 84 2.76 -9.64 16.16
N TYR A 85 1.82 -8.70 16.23
CA TYR A 85 0.79 -8.67 17.28
C TYR A 85 -0.57 -9.25 16.85
N ALA A 86 -0.93 -9.23 15.57
CA ALA A 86 -2.19 -9.78 15.09
C ALA A 86 -2.34 -11.28 15.35
N PRO A 87 -1.36 -12.17 15.13
CA PRO A 87 -1.58 -13.61 15.35
C PRO A 87 -1.88 -13.91 16.82
N GLN A 88 -1.17 -13.26 17.75
CA GLN A 88 -1.40 -13.43 19.18
C GLN A 88 -2.78 -12.91 19.60
N SER A 89 -3.22 -11.79 19.03
CA SER A 89 -4.54 -11.20 19.30
C SER A 89 -5.67 -12.01 18.68
N ALA A 90 -5.44 -12.62 17.51
CA ALA A 90 -6.41 -13.45 16.81
C ALA A 90 -6.73 -14.73 17.58
N VAL A 91 -5.71 -15.41 18.14
CA VAL A 91 -5.92 -16.60 18.98
C VAL A 91 -6.76 -16.26 20.22
N TYR A 92 -6.49 -15.12 20.84
CA TYR A 92 -7.26 -14.68 22.00
C TYR A 92 -8.72 -14.33 21.65
N ALA A 93 -8.92 -13.67 20.52
CA ALA A 93 -10.24 -13.30 20.03
C ALA A 93 -11.08 -14.52 19.63
N THR A 94 -10.46 -15.54 19.00
CA THR A 94 -11.17 -16.77 18.62
C THR A 94 -11.57 -17.59 19.84
N GLN A 95 -10.71 -17.72 20.85
CA GLN A 95 -11.06 -18.42 22.10
C GLN A 95 -12.29 -17.81 22.77
N ARG A 96 -12.34 -16.48 22.87
CA ARG A 96 -13.50 -15.77 23.43
C ARG A 96 -14.74 -15.90 22.53
N ALA A 97 -14.58 -15.78 21.22
CA ALA A 97 -15.69 -15.92 20.29
C ALA A 97 -16.32 -17.32 20.37
N THR A 98 -15.51 -18.38 20.44
CA THR A 98 -15.97 -19.75 20.63
C THR A 98 -16.72 -19.91 21.95
N TYR A 99 -16.19 -19.36 23.05
CA TYR A 99 -16.86 -19.41 24.35
C TYR A 99 -18.25 -18.74 24.31
N TYR A 100 -18.34 -17.53 23.75
CA TYR A 100 -19.61 -16.79 23.73
C TYR A 100 -20.62 -17.33 22.71
N LEU A 101 -20.16 -17.82 21.55
CA LEU A 101 -21.04 -18.26 20.47
C LEU A 101 -21.44 -19.73 20.60
N LEU A 102 -20.52 -20.60 21.06
CA LEU A 102 -20.71 -22.05 21.08
C LEU A 102 -20.83 -22.61 22.51
N GLY A 103 -20.57 -21.80 23.54
CA GLY A 103 -20.63 -22.24 24.94
C GLY A 103 -19.56 -23.26 25.32
N GLN A 104 -18.60 -23.54 24.43
CA GLN A 104 -17.52 -24.48 24.67
C GLN A 104 -16.38 -23.77 25.41
N GLU A 105 -15.91 -24.39 26.49
CA GLU A 105 -14.75 -23.91 27.23
C GLU A 105 -13.48 -24.18 26.39
N PRO A 106 -12.56 -23.21 26.28
CA PRO A 106 -11.40 -23.36 25.41
C PRO A 106 -10.49 -24.48 25.93
N ASP A 107 -10.48 -25.62 25.23
CA ASP A 107 -9.52 -26.69 25.49
C ASP A 107 -8.11 -26.19 25.13
N PRO A 108 -7.17 -26.08 26.10
CA PRO A 108 -5.83 -25.56 25.86
C PRO A 108 -5.03 -26.41 24.84
N SER A 109 -5.45 -27.65 24.57
CA SER A 109 -4.79 -28.55 23.60
C SER A 109 -5.24 -28.35 22.15
N ALA A 110 -6.46 -27.84 21.92
CA ALA A 110 -7.06 -27.75 20.58
C ALA A 110 -6.45 -26.63 19.72
N GLY A 111 -6.02 -25.53 20.34
CA GLY A 111 -5.37 -24.41 19.63
C GLY A 111 -4.00 -24.80 19.04
N GLY A 112 -3.29 -25.70 19.71
CA GLY A 112 -2.02 -26.25 19.23
C GLY A 112 -2.20 -27.07 17.94
N HIS A 113 -3.24 -27.91 17.88
CA HIS A 113 -3.53 -28.75 16.72
C HIS A 113 -3.88 -27.95 15.46
N VAL A 114 -4.59 -26.83 15.57
CA VAL A 114 -4.93 -25.99 14.42
C VAL A 114 -3.72 -25.19 13.95
N ALA A 115 -2.91 -24.68 14.88
CA ALA A 115 -1.66 -23.99 14.55
C ALA A 115 -0.64 -24.95 13.91
N GLU A 116 -0.54 -26.18 14.42
CA GLU A 116 0.30 -27.26 13.89
C GLU A 116 -0.19 -27.74 12.52
N TRP A 117 -1.51 -27.92 12.34
CA TRP A 117 -2.09 -28.23 11.03
C TRP A 117 -1.83 -27.12 10.02
N ALA A 118 -2.01 -25.85 10.41
CA ALA A 118 -1.77 -24.71 9.52
C ALA A 118 -0.28 -24.57 9.17
N ALA A 119 0.61 -24.74 10.15
CA ALA A 119 2.05 -24.74 9.95
C ALA A 119 2.46 -25.85 8.98
N ARG A 120 1.99 -27.09 9.20
CA ARG A 120 2.28 -28.25 8.35
C ARG A 120 1.81 -28.06 6.90
N ASN A 121 0.65 -27.46 6.69
CA ASN A 121 0.16 -27.17 5.34
C ASN A 121 0.89 -26.00 4.65
N LEU A 122 1.44 -25.06 5.42
CA LEU A 122 2.19 -23.92 4.90
C LEU A 122 3.65 -24.27 4.57
N THR A 123 4.28 -25.17 5.32
CA THR A 123 5.66 -25.62 5.05
C THR A 123 5.76 -26.71 4.00
N GLY A 124 4.67 -27.40 3.64
CA GLY A 124 4.64 -28.30 2.49
C GLY A 124 5.56 -29.52 2.59
N GLU A 125 6.03 -29.87 3.80
CA GLU A 125 6.79 -31.11 4.00
C GLU A 125 5.81 -32.28 4.15
N LEU A 126 5.81 -33.13 3.12
CA LEU A 126 5.15 -34.44 3.05
C LEU A 126 5.92 -35.48 3.85
#